data_AF-A0A0T9RG16-F1
#
_entry.id   AF-A0A0T9RG16-F1
#
_cell.length_a   1.000
_cell.length_b   1.000
_cell.length_c   1.000
_cell.angle_alpha   90.00
_cell.angle_beta   90.00
_cell.angle_gamma   90.00
#
_symmetry.space_group_name_H-M   'P 1'
#
loop_
_entity.id
_entity.type
_entity.pdbx_description
1 polymer ?
#
loop_
_entity_poly.entity_id
_entity_poly.type
_entity_poly.pdbx_seq_one_letter_code
_entity_poly.pdbx_strand_id
1 'polypeptide(L)'
;MNQIYQPGQVINMGAGAAPKDRFGRSYMRVQIAGRPHEWQPAPMTASDARDIKAKVLTEAYIQVVALQAAVSTQLATPEETAALVLWQTYLVLMNRIDPDDPLNIIWPEKPEGGLS
;
A
#
# COMPACT_ATOMS: atom_id res chain seq x y z
N MET A 1 -13.40 -6.26 -11.01
CA MET A 1 -13.63 -7.30 -9.98
C MET A 1 -13.06 -6.76 -8.69
N ASN A 2 -13.92 -6.22 -7.81
CA ASN A 2 -13.48 -5.55 -6.59
C ASN A 2 -13.03 -6.60 -5.59
N GLN A 3 -11.72 -6.85 -5.52
CA GLN A 3 -11.13 -7.56 -4.39
C GLN A 3 -11.19 -6.62 -3.18
N ILE A 4 -12.28 -6.77 -2.41
CA ILE A 4 -12.31 -6.32 -1.02
C ILE A 4 -11.19 -7.12 -0.33
N TYR A 5 -10.08 -6.47 -0.05
CA TYR A 5 -8.94 -7.07 0.66
C TYR A 5 -9.43 -7.52 2.04
N GLN A 6 -9.77 -8.79 2.17
CA GLN A 6 -9.95 -9.44 3.47
C GLN A 6 -8.64 -10.13 3.83
N PRO A 7 -7.99 -9.76 4.96
CA PRO A 7 -6.79 -10.44 5.42
C PRO A 7 -7.22 -11.81 5.95
N GLY A 8 -7.20 -12.83 5.10
CA GLY A 8 -7.66 -14.16 5.46
C GLY A 8 -7.01 -15.25 4.63
N GLN A 9 -6.14 -16.01 5.29
CA GLN A 9 -5.60 -17.31 4.89
C GLN A 9 -4.45 -17.31 3.87
N VAL A 10 -3.26 -16.97 4.34
CA VAL A 10 -2.04 -17.54 3.76
C VAL A 10 -1.80 -18.88 4.46
N ILE A 11 -2.29 -19.99 3.88
CA ILE A 11 -1.90 -21.34 4.27
C ILE A 11 -0.47 -21.65 3.80
N ASN A 12 0.51 -20.86 4.25
CA ASN A 12 1.91 -21.26 4.10
C ASN A 12 2.30 -22.11 5.31
N MET A 13 2.00 -23.41 5.23
CA MET A 13 2.54 -24.42 6.14
C MET A 13 4.03 -24.61 5.80
N GLY A 14 4.91 -23.76 6.31
CA GLY A 14 6.34 -23.92 6.07
C GLY A 14 7.22 -23.16 7.04
N ALA A 15 8.38 -23.74 7.36
CA ALA A 15 9.49 -23.15 8.13
C ALA A 15 10.23 -22.02 7.36
N GLY A 16 9.52 -21.27 6.52
CA GLY A 16 10.05 -20.19 5.70
C GLY A 16 9.96 -18.82 6.39
N ALA A 17 10.52 -17.80 5.73
CA ALA A 17 10.40 -16.42 6.18
C ALA A 17 8.92 -15.98 6.27
N ALA A 18 8.61 -15.11 7.24
CA ALA A 18 7.27 -14.58 7.41
C ALA A 18 6.80 -13.90 6.11
N PRO A 19 5.58 -14.20 5.62
CA PRO A 19 4.96 -13.42 4.55
C PRO A 19 4.94 -11.93 4.91
N LYS A 20 4.90 -11.06 3.89
CA LYS A 20 4.78 -9.61 4.07
C LYS A 20 3.50 -9.09 3.44
N ASP A 21 2.93 -8.05 4.03
CA ASP A 21 1.77 -7.35 3.45
C ASP A 21 2.20 -6.43 2.30
N ARG A 22 1.23 -5.76 1.65
CA ARG A 22 1.49 -4.80 0.55
C ARG A 22 2.36 -3.60 0.96
N PHE A 23 2.54 -3.36 2.25
CA PHE A 23 3.39 -2.31 2.81
C PHE A 23 4.75 -2.84 3.29
N GLY A 24 4.98 -4.14 3.16
CA GLY A 24 6.22 -4.82 3.55
C GLY A 24 6.27 -5.23 5.04
N ARG A 25 5.16 -5.13 5.79
CA ARG A 25 5.10 -5.55 7.20
C ARG A 25 4.97 -7.05 7.29
N SER A 26 5.76 -7.66 8.16
CA SER A 26 5.79 -9.12 8.35
C SER A 26 4.56 -9.62 9.09
N TYR A 27 4.08 -10.79 8.70
CA TYR A 27 3.03 -11.51 9.41
C TYR A 27 3.58 -12.07 10.72
N MET A 28 2.72 -12.17 11.74
CA MET A 28 3.04 -12.78 13.02
C MET A 28 2.70 -14.27 13.02
N ARG A 29 3.53 -15.07 13.68
CA ARG A 29 3.28 -16.51 13.86
C ARG A 29 2.36 -16.73 15.05
N VAL A 30 1.21 -17.34 14.83
CA VAL A 30 0.24 -17.68 15.86
C VAL A 30 0.27 -19.19 16.10
N GLN A 31 0.41 -19.59 17.37
CA GLN A 31 0.32 -20.99 17.80
C GLN A 31 -0.88 -21.13 18.74
N ILE A 32 -1.85 -21.94 18.33
CA ILE A 32 -3.05 -22.25 19.12
C ILE A 32 -2.95 -23.73 19.50
N ALA A 33 -3.18 -24.05 20.78
CA ALA A 33 -3.12 -25.43 21.26
C ALA A 33 -4.03 -26.35 20.43
N GLY A 34 -3.44 -27.41 19.87
CA GLY A 34 -4.17 -28.37 19.00
C GLY A 34 -4.36 -27.92 17.55
N ARG A 35 -3.85 -26.76 17.12
CA ARG A 35 -3.85 -26.32 15.72
C ARG A 35 -2.42 -26.21 15.17
N PRO A 36 -2.23 -26.43 13.85
CA PRO A 36 -0.97 -26.10 13.20
C PRO A 36 -0.69 -24.60 13.34
N HIS A 37 0.59 -24.23 13.29
CA HIS A 37 1.00 -22.83 13.31
C HIS A 37 0.41 -22.07 12.10
N GLU A 38 -0.06 -20.85 12.32
CA GLU A 38 -0.66 -20.03 11.28
C GLU A 38 0.07 -18.68 11.20
N TRP A 39 0.31 -18.20 9.97
CA TRP A 39 0.75 -16.83 9.75
C TRP A 39 -0.47 -15.92 9.71
N GLN A 40 -0.54 -14.98 10.63
CA GLN A 40 -1.61 -13.98 10.67
C GLN A 40 -1.03 -12.59 10.45
N PRO A 41 -1.73 -11.68 9.75
CA PRO A 41 -1.26 -10.32 9.60
C PRO A 41 -1.20 -9.67 10.98
N ALA A 42 -0.07 -9.03 11.29
CA ALA A 42 0.02 -8.27 12.52
C ALA A 42 -1.00 -7.12 12.49
N PRO A 43 -1.77 -6.89 13.57
CA PRO A 43 -2.71 -5.79 13.62
C PRO A 43 -1.98 -4.48 13.30
N MET A 44 -2.60 -3.64 12.49
CA MET A 44 -2.02 -2.35 12.18
C MET A 44 -2.19 -1.43 13.37
N THR A 45 -1.09 -0.89 13.90
CA THR A 45 -1.14 0.13 14.93
C THR A 45 -1.30 1.52 14.30
N ALA A 46 -1.74 2.51 15.08
CA ALA A 46 -1.81 3.88 14.59
C ALA A 46 -0.42 4.42 14.21
N SER A 47 0.64 3.98 14.90
CA SER A 47 2.01 4.31 14.52
C SER A 47 2.37 3.71 13.16
N ASP A 48 2.09 2.42 12.95
CA ASP A 48 2.31 1.77 11.65
C ASP A 48 1.57 2.51 10.52
N ALA A 49 0.30 2.86 10.75
CA ALA A 49 -0.51 3.57 9.76
C ALA A 49 0.07 4.96 9.42
N ARG A 50 0.57 5.71 10.40
CA ARG A 50 1.25 6.99 10.16
C ARG A 50 2.52 6.81 9.35
N ASP A 51 3.34 5.83 9.69
CA ASP A 51 4.60 5.56 8.99
C ASP A 51 4.36 5.12 7.54
N ILE A 52 3.39 4.23 7.32
CA ILE A 52 2.95 3.81 5.99
C ILE A 52 2.46 5.02 5.20
N LYS A 53 1.55 5.82 5.77
CA LYS A 53 0.99 7.01 5.11
C LYS A 53 2.11 7.98 4.71
N ALA A 54 3.06 8.27 5.59
CA ALA A 54 4.18 9.16 5.32
C ALA A 54 5.06 8.64 4.17
N LYS A 55 5.44 7.35 4.21
CA LYS A 55 6.26 6.71 3.16
C LYS A 55 5.55 6.73 1.81
N VAL A 56 4.29 6.34 1.78
CA VAL A 56 3.46 6.27 0.56
C VAL A 56 3.24 7.66 -0.02
N LEU A 57 2.96 8.67 0.81
CA LEU A 57 2.82 10.05 0.36
C LEU A 57 4.12 10.60 -0.24
N THR A 58 5.26 10.25 0.35
CA THR A 58 6.58 10.66 -0.17
C THR A 58 6.81 10.07 -1.56
N GLU A 59 6.55 8.77 -1.73
CA GLU A 59 6.66 8.10 -3.02
C GLU A 59 5.72 8.70 -4.07
N ALA A 60 4.45 8.90 -3.71
CA ALA A 60 3.46 9.50 -4.59
C ALA A 60 3.84 10.93 -4.99
N TYR A 61 4.38 11.72 -4.07
CA TYR A 61 4.83 13.07 -4.34
C TYR A 61 5.98 13.09 -5.36
N ILE A 62 6.97 12.19 -5.21
CA ILE A 62 8.07 12.07 -6.18
C ILE A 62 7.54 11.77 -7.59
N GLN A 63 6.60 10.82 -7.71
CA GLN A 63 5.99 10.47 -8.99
C GLN A 63 5.21 11.64 -9.59
N VAL A 64 4.38 12.34 -8.79
CA VAL A 64 3.63 13.52 -9.24
C VAL A 64 4.57 14.61 -9.75
N VAL A 65 5.63 14.95 -9.01
CA VAL A 65 6.58 16.00 -9.41
C VAL A 65 7.28 15.63 -10.71
N ALA A 66 7.72 14.39 -10.84
CA ALA A 66 8.43 13.93 -12.03
C ALA A 66 7.52 13.93 -13.27
N LEU A 67 6.28 13.44 -13.14
CA LEU A 67 5.29 13.47 -14.22
C LEU A 67 4.86 14.91 -14.57
N GLN A 68 4.71 15.80 -13.58
CA GLN A 68 4.45 17.22 -13.82
C GLN A 68 5.59 17.87 -14.60
N ALA A 69 6.84 17.51 -14.32
CA ALA A 69 7.99 17.99 -15.07
C ALA A 69 7.97 17.51 -16.53
N ALA A 70 7.64 16.24 -16.78
CA ALA A 70 7.48 15.71 -18.13
C ALA A 70 6.36 16.44 -18.91
N VAL A 71 5.22 16.70 -18.25
CA VAL A 71 4.11 17.45 -18.85
C VAL A 71 4.51 18.90 -19.12
N SER A 72 5.18 19.55 -18.16
CA SER A 72 5.62 20.95 -18.28
C SER A 72 6.68 21.15 -19.36
N THR A 73 7.52 20.14 -19.60
CA THR A 73 8.53 20.15 -20.68
C THR A 73 7.96 19.68 -22.03
N GLN A 74 6.67 19.35 -22.10
CA GLN A 74 6.00 18.79 -23.28
C GLN A 74 6.64 17.48 -23.79
N LEU A 75 7.36 16.77 -22.91
CA LEU A 75 7.96 15.47 -23.21
C LEU A 75 7.08 14.31 -22.74
N ALA A 76 6.01 14.60 -22.00
CA ALA A 76 5.12 13.57 -21.48
C ALA A 76 4.45 12.77 -22.59
N THR A 77 4.47 11.44 -22.46
CA THR A 77 3.63 10.57 -23.28
C THR A 77 2.15 10.67 -22.84
N PRO A 78 1.19 10.21 -23.67
CA PRO A 78 -0.21 10.10 -23.26
C PRO A 78 -0.39 9.26 -22.00
N GLU A 79 0.39 8.19 -21.84
CA GLU A 79 0.37 7.31 -20.68
C GLU A 79 0.86 8.04 -19.42
N GLU A 80 1.93 8.82 -19.51
CA GLU A 80 2.45 9.62 -18.39
C GLU A 80 1.46 10.72 -17.96
N THR A 81 0.77 11.32 -18.93
CA THR A 81 -0.27 12.31 -18.66
C THR A 81 -1.46 11.67 -17.92
N ALA A 82 -1.88 10.48 -18.33
CA ALA A 82 -2.92 9.72 -17.64
C ALA A 82 -2.46 9.28 -16.23
N ALA A 83 -1.22 8.81 -16.11
CA ALA A 83 -0.61 8.43 -14.83
C ALA A 83 -0.58 9.61 -13.86
N LEU A 84 -0.27 10.83 -14.32
CA LEU A 84 -0.25 12.02 -13.48
C LEU A 84 -1.59 12.23 -12.75
N VAL A 85 -2.70 12.08 -13.45
CA VAL A 85 -4.05 12.22 -12.87
C VAL A 85 -4.31 11.14 -11.82
N LEU A 86 -3.91 9.89 -12.09
CA LEU A 86 -4.07 8.78 -11.15
C LEU A 86 -3.23 9.00 -9.88
N TRP A 87 -1.97 9.43 -10.03
CA TRP A 87 -1.07 9.72 -8.91
C TRP A 87 -1.52 10.91 -8.07
N GLN A 88 -2.04 11.97 -8.68
CA GLN A 88 -2.63 13.09 -7.94
C GLN A 88 -3.87 12.67 -7.16
N THR A 89 -4.74 11.86 -7.78
CA THR A 89 -5.93 11.31 -7.11
C THR A 89 -5.51 10.44 -5.92
N TYR A 90 -4.53 9.56 -6.12
CA TYR A 90 -3.97 8.73 -5.06
C TYR A 90 -3.40 9.55 -3.90
N LEU A 91 -2.63 10.59 -4.20
CA LEU A 91 -2.07 11.49 -3.18
C LEU A 91 -3.16 12.19 -2.36
N VAL A 92 -4.24 12.65 -3.00
CA VAL A 92 -5.38 13.27 -2.31
C VAL A 92 -6.11 12.26 -1.42
N LEU A 93 -6.38 11.05 -1.92
CA LEU A 93 -6.96 9.97 -1.13
C LEU A 93 -6.04 9.62 0.07
N MET A 94 -4.71 9.62 -0.14
CA MET A 94 -3.69 9.37 0.88
C MET A 94 -3.63 10.39 1.97
N ASN A 95 -3.81 11.66 1.64
CA ASN A 95 -3.92 12.68 2.67
C ASN A 95 -5.19 12.53 3.52
N ARG A 96 -6.28 11.99 2.97
CA ARG A 96 -7.59 11.84 3.66
C ARG A 96 -7.66 10.65 4.62
N ILE A 97 -6.74 9.71 4.56
CA ILE A 97 -6.72 8.60 5.54
C ILE A 97 -6.54 9.15 6.95
N ASP A 98 -7.40 8.69 7.85
CA ASP A 98 -7.21 8.85 9.29
C ASP A 98 -6.38 7.67 9.83
N PRO A 99 -5.14 7.89 10.28
CA PRO A 99 -4.29 6.84 10.82
C PRO A 99 -4.66 6.41 12.25
N ASP A 100 -5.59 7.10 12.92
CA ASP A 100 -5.94 6.82 14.32
C ASP A 100 -6.90 5.62 14.47
N ASP A 101 -7.57 5.21 13.39
CA ASP A 101 -8.39 3.99 13.34
C ASP A 101 -7.86 2.99 12.27
N PRO A 102 -6.66 2.44 12.48
CA PRO A 102 -5.92 1.67 11.46
C PRO A 102 -6.61 0.37 11.02
N LEU A 103 -7.54 -0.15 11.81
CA LEU A 103 -8.26 -1.39 11.52
C LEU A 103 -9.43 -1.18 10.55
N ASN A 104 -9.93 0.06 10.43
CA ASN A 104 -11.03 0.41 9.54
C ASN A 104 -10.58 1.22 8.30
N ILE A 105 -9.27 1.42 8.12
CA ILE A 105 -8.73 2.13 6.95
C ILE A 105 -8.89 1.27 5.69
N ILE A 106 -9.57 1.85 4.69
CA ILE A 106 -9.53 1.34 3.31
C ILE A 106 -8.37 2.02 2.59
N TRP A 107 -7.25 1.30 2.46
CA TRP A 107 -6.09 1.79 1.72
C TRP A 107 -6.34 1.72 0.20
N PRO A 108 -6.34 2.84 -0.53
CA PRO A 108 -6.51 2.88 -1.97
C PRO A 108 -5.36 2.17 -2.65
N GLU A 109 -5.67 1.77 -3.85
CA GLU A 109 -4.74 1.05 -4.69
C GLU A 109 -3.70 2.02 -5.23
N LYS A 110 -2.45 1.55 -5.27
CA LYS A 110 -1.36 2.30 -5.86
C LYS A 110 -1.64 2.37 -7.37
N PRO A 111 -1.57 3.56 -7.99
CA PRO A 111 -1.71 3.69 -9.43
C PRO A 111 -0.70 2.82 -10.17
N GLU A 112 -1.15 2.27 -11.30
CA GLU A 112 -0.26 1.67 -12.29
C GLU A 112 0.23 2.74 -13.26
N GLY A 113 1.46 2.60 -13.74
CA GLY A 113 2.14 3.62 -14.54
C GLY A 113 2.80 4.70 -13.70
N GLY A 114 3.85 5.33 -14.24
CA GLY A 114 4.73 6.26 -13.55
C GLY A 114 6.08 6.29 -14.24
N LEU A 115 6.97 7.18 -13.80
CA LEU A 115 8.35 7.17 -14.28
C LEU A 115 9.08 6.00 -13.62
N SER A 116 9.40 4.98 -14.41
CA SER A 116 10.15 3.76 -14.02
C SER A 116 11.63 3.88 -14.33
#